data_AF-A0A660KU88-F1
#
_entry.id   AF-A0A660KU88-F1
#
_cell.length_a   1.000
_cell.length_b   1.000
_cell.length_c   1.000
_cell.angle_alpha   90.00
_cell.angle_beta   90.00
_cell.angle_gamma   90.00
#
_symmetry.space_group_name_H-M   'P 1'
#
loop_
_entity.id
_entity.type
_entity.pdbx_description
1 polymer ?
#
loop_
_entity_poly.entity_id
_entity_poly.type
_entity_poly.pdbx_seq_one_letter_code
_entity_poly.pdbx_strand_id
1 'polypeptide(L)'
;MCLAFLGPAIVLATANMNRIRSYTYAHRRVAQLKEHECQIAIEDVMFMLIFYRFSEIKVPLVPRLSRCIYNGRLEIRPSKDWELESIHSLEILEMVKEHVTTVTGLRADSSVTDNWATTKITRLMLGRVYVASILYGYFLKSASLRHRLEQSLASVNQDLRLGHKPPLQFQELCPYGLTSLLFGRISSMRCVSSNQEVKHESLKCYVMGFDPETLQRCAKLRSKEAVSLIENHSHALFGDEKTGLVETDEVILTSFSSLKRLVSEAVAFGTFLWDTEEYIDSVYKLKENK
;
A
#
# COMPACT_ATOMS: atom_id res chain seq x y z
N MET A 1 -36.80 62.55 16.29
CA MET A 1 -36.43 62.57 14.85
C MET A 1 -35.33 61.58 14.46
N CYS A 2 -34.72 60.80 15.38
CA CYS A 2 -33.56 59.95 15.05
C CYS A 2 -33.86 58.53 14.54
N LEU A 3 -35.10 58.01 14.63
CA LEU A 3 -35.41 56.61 14.29
C LEU A 3 -35.61 56.37 12.77
N ALA A 4 -35.91 57.40 11.97
CA ALA A 4 -36.18 57.26 10.54
C ALA A 4 -34.92 57.00 9.68
N PHE A 5 -33.74 57.32 10.19
CA PHE A 5 -32.47 57.13 9.48
C PHE A 5 -31.79 55.77 9.76
N LEU A 6 -32.25 55.01 10.76
CA LEU A 6 -31.67 53.69 11.08
C LEU A 6 -32.15 52.58 10.15
N GLY A 7 -33.38 52.65 9.63
CA GLY A 7 -33.96 51.62 8.75
C GLY A 7 -33.12 51.33 7.50
N PRO A 8 -32.77 52.35 6.69
CA PRO A 8 -31.95 52.16 5.48
C PRO A 8 -30.53 51.63 5.79
N ALA A 9 -29.92 52.10 6.88
CA ALA A 9 -28.58 51.69 7.29
C ALA A 9 -28.55 50.21 7.73
N ILE A 10 -29.56 49.75 8.46
CA ILE A 10 -29.69 48.34 8.89
C ILE A 10 -29.93 47.42 7.68
N VAL A 11 -30.76 47.84 6.72
CA VAL A 11 -31.00 47.08 5.48
C VAL A 11 -29.73 46.98 4.63
N LEU A 12 -28.96 48.07 4.52
CA LEU A 12 -27.69 48.06 3.79
C LEU A 12 -26.64 47.16 4.48
N ALA A 13 -26.54 47.23 5.81
CA ALA A 13 -25.63 46.40 6.60
C ALA A 13 -25.97 44.91 6.49
N THR A 14 -27.25 44.54 6.54
CA THR A 14 -27.71 43.15 6.39
C THR A 14 -27.50 42.62 4.97
N ALA A 15 -27.78 43.42 3.93
CA ALA A 15 -27.48 43.08 2.55
C ALA A 15 -25.97 42.87 2.32
N ASN A 16 -25.12 43.71 2.89
CA ASN A 16 -23.67 43.58 2.79
C ASN A 16 -23.15 42.32 3.52
N MET A 17 -23.69 42.03 4.71
CA MET A 17 -23.34 40.82 5.47
C MET A 17 -23.77 39.53 4.75
N ASN A 18 -24.93 39.52 4.08
CA ASN A 18 -25.37 38.41 3.25
C ASN A 18 -24.50 38.24 1.99
N ARG A 19 -24.05 39.33 1.38
CA ARG A 19 -23.12 39.31 0.24
C ARG A 19 -21.75 38.75 0.64
N ILE A 20 -21.23 39.15 1.80
CA ILE A 20 -19.97 38.62 2.36
C ILE A 20 -20.12 37.12 2.69
N ARG A 21 -21.23 36.69 3.29
CA ARG A 21 -21.51 35.27 3.55
C ARG A 21 -21.61 34.44 2.27
N SER A 22 -22.26 34.97 1.24
CA SER A 22 -22.35 34.31 -0.07
C SER A 22 -20.97 34.20 -0.73
N TYR A 23 -20.16 35.26 -0.67
CA TYR A 23 -18.79 35.28 -1.16
C TYR A 23 -17.90 34.27 -0.40
N THR A 24 -17.90 34.26 0.93
CA THR A 24 -17.11 33.31 1.72
C THR A 24 -17.55 31.86 1.50
N TYR A 25 -18.85 31.61 1.33
CA TYR A 25 -19.38 30.31 0.93
C TYR A 25 -18.88 29.89 -0.46
N ALA A 26 -18.91 30.79 -1.44
CA ALA A 26 -18.39 30.52 -2.78
C ALA A 26 -16.88 30.21 -2.75
N HIS A 27 -16.08 31.00 -2.04
CA HIS A 27 -14.65 30.75 -1.86
C HIS A 27 -14.37 29.41 -1.20
N ARG A 28 -15.15 29.03 -0.18
CA ARG A 28 -15.04 27.72 0.46
C ARG A 28 -15.33 26.58 -0.52
N ARG A 29 -16.38 26.69 -1.33
CA ARG A 29 -16.72 25.68 -2.34
C ARG A 29 -15.65 25.56 -3.42
N VAL A 30 -15.11 26.68 -3.90
CA VAL A 30 -14.02 26.69 -4.86
C VAL A 30 -12.77 26.02 -4.28
N ALA A 31 -12.43 26.29 -3.02
CA ALA A 31 -11.31 25.63 -2.36
C ALA A 31 -11.51 24.11 -2.24
N GLN A 32 -12.72 23.67 -1.85
CA GLN A 32 -13.06 22.24 -1.75
C GLN A 32 -12.98 21.52 -3.11
N LEU A 33 -13.45 22.16 -4.18
CA LEU A 33 -13.36 21.61 -5.53
C LEU A 33 -11.89 21.49 -5.97
N LYS A 34 -11.09 22.54 -5.76
CA LYS A 34 -9.65 22.49 -6.06
C LYS A 34 -8.90 21.43 -5.27
N GLU A 35 -9.27 21.23 -4.01
CA GLU A 35 -8.69 20.19 -3.16
C GLU A 35 -9.04 18.79 -3.67
N HIS A 36 -10.26 18.60 -4.17
CA HIS A 36 -10.69 17.34 -4.78
C HIS A 36 -10.00 17.09 -6.13
N GLU A 37 -9.88 18.11 -6.99
CA GLU A 37 -9.12 18.01 -8.24
C GLU A 37 -7.65 17.68 -7.99
N CYS A 38 -7.04 18.30 -6.97
CA CYS A 38 -5.68 17.99 -6.54
C CYS A 38 -5.55 16.53 -6.08
N GLN A 39 -6.52 16.03 -5.32
CA GLN A 39 -6.55 14.64 -4.86
C GLN A 39 -6.55 13.65 -6.04
N ILE A 40 -7.38 13.90 -7.06
CA ILE A 40 -7.41 13.08 -8.28
C ILE A 40 -6.06 13.14 -9.01
N ALA A 41 -5.49 14.34 -9.18
CA ALA A 41 -4.21 14.49 -9.84
C ALA A 41 -3.08 13.75 -9.11
N ILE A 42 -3.09 13.75 -7.77
CA ILE A 42 -2.14 12.99 -6.97
C ILE A 42 -2.35 11.48 -7.17
N GLU A 43 -3.60 11.01 -7.18
CA GLU A 43 -3.91 9.61 -7.47
C GLU A 43 -3.38 9.16 -8.84
N ASP A 44 -3.55 9.99 -9.88
CA ASP A 44 -3.02 9.74 -11.21
C ASP A 44 -1.48 9.67 -11.21
N VAL A 45 -0.82 10.56 -10.48
CA VAL A 45 0.64 10.56 -10.32
C VAL A 45 1.11 9.30 -9.57
N MET A 46 0.42 8.90 -8.50
CA MET A 46 0.70 7.66 -7.78
C MET A 46 0.60 6.45 -8.72
N PHE A 47 -0.47 6.37 -9.49
CA PHE A 47 -0.69 5.28 -10.43
C PHE A 47 0.39 5.27 -11.51
N MET A 48 0.75 6.43 -12.06
CA MET A 48 1.84 6.56 -13.04
C MET A 48 3.18 6.08 -12.48
N LEU A 49 3.50 6.40 -11.22
CA LEU A 49 4.72 5.93 -10.57
C LEU A 49 4.72 4.41 -10.40
N ILE A 50 3.62 3.83 -9.91
CA ILE A 50 3.48 2.37 -9.79
C ILE A 50 3.62 1.69 -11.16
N PHE A 51 2.93 2.23 -12.18
CA PHE A 51 3.02 1.76 -13.56
C PHE A 51 4.47 1.80 -14.08
N TYR A 52 5.19 2.89 -13.78
CA TYR A 52 6.60 3.03 -14.13
C TYR A 52 7.45 1.94 -13.45
N ARG A 53 7.23 1.62 -12.16
CA ARG A 53 7.94 0.51 -11.48
C ARG A 53 7.70 -0.84 -12.15
N PHE A 54 6.47 -1.13 -12.56
CA PHE A 54 6.15 -2.33 -13.33
C PHE A 54 6.86 -2.36 -14.70
N SER A 55 6.97 -1.20 -15.36
CA SER A 55 7.75 -1.06 -16.59
C SER A 55 9.25 -1.30 -16.37
N GLU A 56 9.84 -0.83 -15.26
CA GLU A 56 11.26 -1.05 -14.93
C GLU A 56 11.58 -2.54 -14.80
N ILE A 57 10.70 -3.31 -14.14
CA ILE A 57 10.85 -4.77 -14.01
C ILE A 57 10.38 -5.55 -15.24
N LYS A 58 9.95 -4.86 -16.31
CA LYS A 58 9.49 -5.46 -17.58
C LYS A 58 8.29 -6.40 -17.40
N VAL A 59 7.40 -6.08 -16.46
CA VAL A 59 6.16 -6.81 -16.19
C VAL A 59 4.98 -5.91 -16.52
N PRO A 60 4.23 -6.18 -17.60
CA PRO A 60 3.03 -5.40 -17.90
C PRO A 60 1.95 -5.70 -16.85
N LEU A 61 1.30 -4.66 -16.32
CA LEU A 61 0.12 -4.83 -15.46
C LEU A 61 -0.96 -5.65 -16.18
N VAL A 62 -1.66 -6.51 -15.44
CA VAL A 62 -2.75 -7.31 -15.99
C VAL A 62 -3.85 -6.39 -16.51
N PRO A 63 -4.22 -6.48 -17.80
CA PRO A 63 -5.32 -5.70 -18.33
C PRO A 63 -6.65 -6.24 -17.76
N ARG A 64 -7.74 -5.51 -17.99
CA ARG A 64 -9.09 -5.93 -17.60
C ARG A 64 -9.33 -7.41 -17.90
N LEU A 65 -9.93 -8.15 -16.97
CA LEU A 65 -10.04 -9.61 -17.08
C LEU A 65 -10.73 -10.07 -18.36
N SER A 66 -11.70 -9.32 -18.89
CA SER A 66 -12.37 -9.63 -20.16
C SER A 66 -11.41 -9.77 -21.34
N ARG A 67 -10.28 -9.04 -21.34
CA ARG A 67 -9.21 -9.15 -22.35
C ARG A 67 -8.30 -10.36 -22.15
N CYS A 68 -8.38 -11.01 -21.00
CA CYS A 68 -7.58 -12.19 -20.63
C CYS A 68 -8.39 -13.48 -20.70
N ILE A 69 -9.69 -13.43 -21.02
CA ILE A 69 -10.53 -14.62 -21.15
C ILE A 69 -10.45 -15.14 -22.59
N TYR A 70 -9.92 -16.35 -22.74
CA TYR A 70 -9.81 -17.06 -24.01
C TYR A 70 -10.61 -18.36 -23.90
N ASN A 71 -11.54 -18.60 -24.83
CA ASN A 71 -12.40 -19.80 -24.83
C ASN A 71 -13.12 -20.04 -23.49
N GLY A 72 -13.55 -18.98 -22.81
CA GLY A 72 -14.21 -19.07 -21.49
C GLY A 72 -13.27 -19.37 -20.31
N ARG A 73 -11.95 -19.38 -20.53
CA ARG A 73 -10.92 -19.56 -19.50
C ARG A 73 -10.08 -18.29 -19.36
N LEU A 74 -9.92 -17.80 -18.14
CA LEU A 74 -8.98 -16.75 -17.81
C LEU A 74 -7.54 -17.27 -17.91
N GLU A 75 -6.76 -16.68 -18.80
CA GLU A 75 -5.33 -16.96 -18.94
C GLU A 75 -4.52 -15.66 -19.00
N ILE A 76 -3.66 -15.46 -18.01
CA ILE A 76 -2.81 -14.28 -17.91
C ILE A 76 -1.42 -14.67 -18.40
N ARG A 77 -1.02 -14.12 -19.54
CA ARG A 77 0.29 -14.35 -20.16
C ARG A 77 1.01 -13.03 -20.43
N PRO A 78 2.35 -12.98 -20.32
CA PRO A 78 3.26 -13.99 -19.76
C PRO A 78 3.19 -14.08 -18.22
N SER A 79 3.68 -15.18 -17.64
CA SER A 79 3.62 -15.47 -16.19
C SER A 79 4.56 -14.60 -15.34
N LYS A 80 5.71 -14.19 -15.91
CA LYS A 80 6.61 -13.20 -15.28
C LYS A 80 7.00 -13.49 -13.83
N ASP A 81 7.00 -14.78 -13.46
CA ASP A 81 7.24 -15.23 -12.08
C ASP A 81 8.59 -14.74 -11.56
N TRP A 82 9.66 -14.86 -12.37
CA TRP A 82 10.99 -14.48 -11.92
C TRP A 82 11.12 -12.97 -11.73
N GLU A 83 10.55 -12.16 -12.63
CA GLU A 83 10.60 -10.70 -12.50
C GLU A 83 9.89 -10.23 -11.24
N LEU A 84 8.70 -10.79 -10.96
CA LEU A 84 7.91 -10.48 -9.78
C LEU A 84 8.57 -10.98 -8.50
N GLU A 85 9.21 -12.14 -8.52
CA GLU A 85 9.95 -12.68 -7.36
C GLU A 85 11.23 -11.87 -7.08
N SER A 86 11.87 -11.31 -8.12
CA SER A 86 13.17 -10.62 -8.00
C SER A 86 13.14 -9.28 -7.25
N ILE A 87 11.96 -8.69 -7.06
CA ILE A 87 11.82 -7.42 -6.33
C ILE A 87 11.90 -7.61 -4.80
N HIS A 88 11.80 -8.86 -4.33
CA HIS A 88 11.72 -9.20 -2.92
C HIS A 88 13.07 -9.72 -2.39
N SER A 89 13.41 -9.35 -1.15
CA SER A 89 14.51 -10.00 -0.43
C SER A 89 14.16 -11.46 -0.12
N LEU A 90 15.16 -12.29 0.19
CA LEU A 90 14.96 -13.73 0.43
C LEU A 90 13.88 -14.01 1.50
N GLU A 91 13.92 -13.29 2.63
CA GLU A 91 12.96 -13.44 3.72
C GLU A 91 11.53 -13.07 3.31
N ILE A 92 11.37 -11.97 2.56
CA ILE A 92 10.07 -11.52 2.05
C ILE A 92 9.56 -12.53 1.02
N LEU A 93 10.43 -13.00 0.12
CA LEU A 93 10.07 -13.93 -0.93
C LEU A 93 9.50 -15.25 -0.39
N GLU A 94 10.05 -15.77 0.71
CA GLU A 94 9.50 -16.96 1.38
C GLU A 94 8.07 -16.72 1.85
N MET A 95 7.82 -15.59 2.52
CA MET A 95 6.49 -15.20 3.00
C MET A 95 5.51 -14.99 1.83
N VAL A 96 5.97 -14.38 0.73
CA VAL A 96 5.16 -14.20 -0.49
C VAL A 96 4.79 -15.55 -1.12
N LYS A 97 5.72 -16.52 -1.17
CA LYS A 97 5.42 -17.87 -1.69
C LYS A 97 4.41 -18.60 -0.81
N GLU A 98 4.52 -18.48 0.51
CA GLU A 98 3.53 -19.02 1.46
C GLU A 98 2.14 -18.37 1.27
N HIS A 99 2.08 -17.05 1.10
CA HIS A 99 0.83 -16.34 0.80
C HIS A 99 0.21 -16.79 -0.53
N VAL A 100 1.00 -16.85 -1.60
CA VAL A 100 0.55 -17.31 -2.92
C VAL A 100 0.00 -18.73 -2.85
N THR A 101 0.71 -19.67 -2.24
CA THR A 101 0.25 -21.06 -2.10
C THR A 101 -1.03 -21.17 -1.27
N THR A 102 -1.13 -20.41 -0.16
CA THR A 102 -2.30 -20.37 0.71
C THR A 102 -3.55 -19.85 -0.01
N VAL A 103 -3.40 -18.75 -0.75
CA VAL A 103 -4.51 -18.06 -1.40
C VAL A 103 -4.95 -18.73 -2.70
N THR A 104 -4.01 -19.31 -3.44
CA THR A 104 -4.32 -20.03 -4.69
C THR A 104 -4.73 -21.47 -4.44
N GLY A 105 -4.41 -22.06 -3.28
CA GLY A 105 -4.60 -23.48 -2.99
C GLY A 105 -3.59 -24.39 -3.68
N LEU A 106 -2.59 -23.83 -4.35
CA LEU A 106 -1.53 -24.57 -5.02
C LEU A 106 -0.48 -25.03 -4.01
N ARG A 107 -0.08 -26.29 -4.06
CA ARG A 107 1.00 -26.82 -3.21
C ARG A 107 2.36 -26.25 -3.64
N ALA A 108 3.24 -25.97 -2.68
CA ALA A 108 4.59 -25.42 -2.94
C ALA A 108 5.43 -26.29 -3.90
N ASP A 109 5.25 -27.62 -3.87
CA ASP A 109 5.96 -28.60 -4.72
C ASP A 109 5.16 -28.99 -5.98
N SER A 110 4.30 -28.11 -6.47
CA SER A 110 3.44 -28.40 -7.62
C SER A 110 4.25 -28.60 -8.90
N SER A 111 3.91 -29.65 -9.64
CA SER A 111 4.52 -29.92 -10.95
C SER A 111 4.06 -28.89 -11.98
N VAL A 112 4.78 -28.81 -13.11
CA VAL A 112 4.35 -28.04 -14.29
C VAL A 112 2.91 -28.42 -14.68
N THR A 113 2.55 -29.70 -14.61
CA THR A 113 1.17 -30.14 -14.92
C THR A 113 0.12 -29.61 -13.94
N ASP A 114 0.46 -29.48 -12.65
CA ASP A 114 -0.44 -28.94 -11.63
C ASP A 114 -0.65 -27.43 -11.81
N ASN A 115 0.38 -26.69 -12.25
CA ASN A 115 0.29 -25.25 -12.51
C ASN A 115 -0.68 -24.89 -13.65
N TRP A 116 -0.79 -25.78 -14.64
CA TRP A 116 -1.74 -25.65 -15.75
C TRP A 116 -3.10 -26.30 -15.45
N ALA A 117 -3.26 -26.96 -14.30
CA ALA A 117 -4.53 -27.56 -13.92
C ALA A 117 -5.61 -26.48 -13.82
N THR A 118 -6.81 -26.85 -14.26
CA THR A 118 -7.93 -25.93 -14.33
C THR A 118 -8.64 -25.88 -12.98
N THR A 119 -8.92 -24.68 -12.49
CA THR A 119 -9.69 -24.44 -11.29
C THR A 119 -10.83 -23.46 -11.57
N LYS A 120 -11.79 -23.40 -10.65
CA LYS A 120 -12.95 -22.49 -10.72
C LYS A 120 -12.87 -21.53 -9.55
N ILE A 121 -13.04 -20.24 -9.82
CA ILE A 121 -13.09 -19.20 -8.80
C ILE A 121 -14.16 -18.18 -9.20
N THR A 122 -14.91 -17.66 -8.24
CA THR A 122 -15.86 -16.59 -8.57
C THR A 122 -15.15 -15.26 -8.75
N ARG A 123 -15.68 -14.40 -9.62
CA ARG A 123 -15.12 -13.07 -9.90
C ARG A 123 -14.99 -12.22 -8.64
N LEU A 124 -15.98 -12.26 -7.76
CA LEU A 124 -15.94 -11.56 -6.47
C LEU A 124 -14.83 -12.09 -5.58
N MET A 125 -14.66 -13.42 -5.49
CA MET A 125 -13.59 -14.02 -4.69
C MET A 125 -12.21 -13.65 -5.23
N LEU A 126 -12.04 -13.66 -6.56
CA LEU A 126 -10.80 -13.26 -7.21
C LEU A 126 -10.44 -11.80 -6.91
N GLY A 127 -11.42 -10.90 -6.95
CA GLY A 127 -11.23 -9.49 -6.58
C GLY A 127 -10.85 -9.31 -5.11
N ARG A 128 -11.52 -10.02 -4.19
CA ARG A 128 -11.18 -10.00 -2.76
C ARG A 128 -9.75 -10.49 -2.51
N VAL A 129 -9.37 -11.59 -3.15
CA VAL A 129 -8.02 -12.15 -3.12
C VAL A 129 -6.99 -11.15 -3.63
N TYR A 130 -7.29 -10.44 -4.72
CA TYR A 130 -6.40 -9.43 -5.29
C TYR A 130 -6.17 -8.27 -4.32
N VAL A 131 -7.23 -7.66 -3.80
CA VAL A 131 -7.14 -6.55 -2.84
C VAL A 131 -6.42 -7.00 -1.56
N ALA A 132 -6.75 -8.17 -1.01
CA ALA A 132 -6.07 -8.70 0.17
C ALA A 132 -4.57 -8.91 -0.09
N SER A 133 -4.20 -9.31 -1.30
CA SER A 133 -2.79 -9.51 -1.68
C SER A 133 -2.04 -8.18 -1.89
N ILE A 134 -2.71 -7.12 -2.35
CA ILE A 134 -2.16 -5.75 -2.34
C ILE A 134 -1.85 -5.33 -0.91
N LEU A 135 -2.84 -5.46 -0.01
CA LEU A 135 -2.66 -5.09 1.40
C LEU A 135 -1.55 -5.92 2.06
N TYR A 136 -1.43 -7.19 1.71
CA TYR A 136 -0.35 -8.06 2.19
C TYR A 136 1.03 -7.59 1.73
N GLY A 137 1.20 -7.22 0.46
CA GLY A 137 2.46 -6.66 -0.06
C GLY A 137 2.83 -5.34 0.62
N TYR A 138 1.86 -4.45 0.79
CA TYR A 138 2.03 -3.19 1.52
C TYR A 138 2.44 -3.44 2.99
N PHE A 139 1.77 -4.38 3.65
CA PHE A 139 2.08 -4.80 5.02
C PHE A 139 3.50 -5.35 5.15
N LEU A 140 3.92 -6.27 4.27
CA LEU A 140 5.26 -6.86 4.29
C LEU A 140 6.33 -5.77 4.13
N LYS A 141 6.10 -4.81 3.23
CA LYS A 141 7.02 -3.68 3.05
C LYS A 141 7.13 -2.87 4.35
N SER A 142 6.00 -2.48 4.94
CA SER A 142 5.96 -1.76 6.21
C SER A 142 6.67 -2.51 7.35
N ALA A 143 6.37 -3.80 7.52
CA ALA A 143 6.94 -4.65 8.56
C ALA A 143 8.45 -4.83 8.36
N SER A 144 8.92 -5.05 7.13
CA SER A 144 10.34 -5.21 6.82
C SER A 144 11.17 -3.97 7.15
N LEU A 145 10.63 -2.78 6.86
CA LEU A 145 11.30 -1.52 7.16
C LEU A 145 11.34 -1.25 8.66
N ARG A 146 10.23 -1.50 9.36
CA ARG A 146 10.19 -1.43 10.82
C ARG A 146 11.22 -2.36 11.46
N HIS A 147 11.25 -3.62 11.03
CA HIS A 147 12.18 -4.63 11.51
C HIS A 147 13.64 -4.18 11.31
N ARG A 148 13.99 -3.71 10.10
CA ARG A 148 15.33 -3.22 9.78
C ARG A 148 15.73 -2.01 10.63
N LEU A 149 14.79 -1.09 10.88
CA LEU A 149 15.02 0.06 11.76
C LEU A 149 15.29 -0.38 13.20
N GLU A 150 14.48 -1.29 13.74
CA GLU A 150 14.67 -1.81 15.10
C GLU A 150 15.99 -2.58 15.26
N GLN A 151 16.36 -3.38 14.26
CA GLN A 151 17.66 -4.06 14.23
C GLN A 151 18.83 -3.05 14.19
N SER A 152 18.74 -2.00 13.36
CA SER A 152 19.78 -0.97 13.26
C SER A 152 19.91 -0.15 14.55
N LEU A 153 18.82 0.08 15.28
CA LEU A 153 18.87 0.76 16.58
C LEU A 153 19.47 -0.17 17.66
N ALA A 154 19.18 -1.47 17.59
CA ALA A 154 19.74 -2.45 18.51
C ALA A 154 21.26 -2.58 18.34
N SER A 155 21.79 -2.57 17.12
CA SER A 155 23.23 -2.64 16.85
C SER A 155 23.98 -1.39 17.34
N VAL A 156 23.48 -0.19 17.06
CA VAL A 156 24.09 1.08 17.53
C VAL A 156 24.15 1.14 19.06
N ASN A 157 23.10 0.66 19.74
CA ASN A 157 23.08 0.62 21.20
C ASN A 157 24.09 -0.40 21.78
N GLN A 158 24.45 -1.45 21.04
CA GLN A 158 25.47 -2.41 21.45
C GLN A 158 26.89 -1.84 21.28
N ASP A 159 27.15 -1.12 20.18
CA ASP A 159 28.44 -0.46 19.95
C ASP A 159 28.76 0.60 21.01
N LEU A 160 27.74 1.36 21.44
CA LEU A 160 27.86 2.32 22.54
C LEU A 160 28.10 1.65 23.91
N ARG A 161 27.68 0.40 24.10
CA ARG A 161 27.86 -0.38 25.35
C ARG A 161 29.24 -1.04 25.45
N LEU A 162 29.94 -1.26 24.32
CA LEU A 162 31.27 -1.88 24.28
C LEU A 162 32.46 -0.92 24.32
N GLY A 163 32.23 0.40 24.41
CA GLY A 163 33.29 1.35 24.80
C GLY A 163 34.55 1.31 23.94
N HIS A 164 34.42 1.15 22.62
CA HIS A 164 35.53 1.36 21.70
C HIS A 164 35.39 2.71 20.99
N LYS A 165 36.46 3.52 21.08
CA LYS A 165 36.61 4.81 20.40
C LYS A 165 36.27 4.65 18.91
N PRO A 166 35.55 5.61 18.29
CA PRO A 166 35.25 5.52 16.87
C PRO A 166 36.53 5.79 16.05
N PRO A 167 36.90 4.94 15.08
CA PRO A 167 37.61 5.44 13.93
C PRO A 167 36.60 6.24 13.09
N LEU A 168 36.82 7.55 13.04
CA LEU A 168 36.19 8.47 12.10
C LEU A 168 36.32 7.92 10.68
N GLN A 169 35.18 7.60 10.03
CA GLN A 169 34.93 7.77 8.59
C GLN A 169 33.57 7.16 8.22
N PHE A 170 32.49 7.91 8.40
CA PHE A 170 31.33 7.82 7.51
C PHE A 170 30.57 9.15 7.55
N GLN A 171 31.03 10.08 6.72
CA GLN A 171 30.34 11.30 6.35
C GLN A 171 30.10 11.19 4.83
N GLU A 172 28.90 11.62 4.40
CA GLU A 172 28.40 11.78 3.02
C GLU A 172 27.59 10.57 2.53
N LEU A 173 26.26 10.59 2.36
CA LEU A 173 25.31 11.68 2.12
C LEU A 173 23.94 11.41 2.79
N CYS A 174 23.49 12.33 3.66
CA CYS A 174 22.08 12.63 3.90
C CYS A 174 21.99 14.11 4.30
N PRO A 175 21.35 14.99 3.51
CA PRO A 175 21.06 16.34 3.95
C PRO A 175 19.74 16.33 4.76
N TYR A 176 19.73 17.07 5.87
CA TYR A 176 18.58 17.46 6.72
C TYR A 176 18.20 16.53 7.90
N GLY A 177 19.03 16.58 8.95
CA GLY A 177 18.65 17.04 10.29
C GLY A 177 17.50 16.38 11.05
N LEU A 178 17.81 15.38 11.88
CA LEU A 178 16.99 15.07 13.06
C LEU A 178 17.87 14.65 14.24
N THR A 179 18.35 15.63 15.00
CA THR A 179 18.87 15.41 16.36
C THR A 179 17.74 15.63 17.35
N SER A 180 17.60 14.69 18.29
CA SER A 180 16.78 14.74 19.52
C SER A 180 15.32 14.28 19.38
N LEU A 181 15.00 13.11 19.94
CA LEU A 181 14.45 13.03 21.31
C LEU A 181 14.37 11.57 21.80
N LEU A 182 14.71 11.41 23.07
CA LEU A 182 14.90 10.16 23.79
C LEU A 182 13.58 9.58 24.34
N PHE A 183 13.57 8.24 24.40
CA PHE A 183 12.98 7.38 25.44
C PHE A 183 11.50 6.97 25.36
N GLY A 184 11.31 5.64 25.29
CA GLY A 184 10.06 4.93 25.52
C GLY A 184 10.32 3.45 25.81
N ARG A 185 10.36 3.11 27.10
CA ARG A 185 10.63 1.82 27.76
C ARG A 185 9.87 0.62 27.14
N ILE A 186 10.58 -0.38 26.59
CA ILE A 186 9.99 -1.65 26.12
C ILE A 186 10.02 -2.69 27.25
N SER A 187 8.84 -3.20 27.62
CA SER A 187 8.69 -4.41 28.43
C SER A 187 9.03 -5.63 27.58
N SER A 188 10.19 -6.23 27.83
CA SER A 188 10.64 -7.48 27.21
C SER A 188 9.96 -8.68 27.88
N MET A 189 9.00 -9.32 27.22
CA MET A 189 8.73 -10.75 27.47
C MET A 189 9.87 -11.56 26.83
N ARG A 190 10.65 -12.24 27.68
CA ARG A 190 11.78 -13.08 27.27
C ARG A 190 11.27 -14.37 26.62
N CYS A 191 11.71 -14.64 25.39
CA CYS A 191 11.75 -16.00 24.87
C CYS A 191 13.09 -16.62 25.31
N VAL A 192 13.04 -17.78 25.94
CA VAL A 192 14.23 -18.50 26.43
C VAL A 192 14.81 -19.33 25.29
N SER A 193 15.97 -18.93 24.76
CA SER A 193 16.90 -19.88 24.14
C SER A 193 18.34 -19.51 24.47
N SER A 194 19.05 -20.45 25.07
CA SER A 194 20.46 -20.39 25.43
C SER A 194 21.37 -20.38 24.18
N ASN A 195 22.53 -19.76 24.37
CA ASN A 195 23.73 -19.69 23.53
C ASN A 195 23.84 -18.44 22.63
N GLN A 196 24.78 -17.57 23.04
CA GLN A 196 25.17 -16.31 22.43
C GLN A 196 25.87 -16.51 21.09
N GLU A 197 25.09 -16.57 20.02
CA GLU A 197 25.35 -15.90 18.75
C GLU A 197 24.10 -15.09 18.48
N VAL A 198 24.22 -13.78 18.21
CA VAL A 198 23.06 -12.90 17.97
C VAL A 198 22.44 -13.33 16.64
N LYS A 199 21.55 -14.32 16.68
CA LYS A 199 20.70 -14.65 15.55
C LYS A 199 19.83 -13.42 15.29
N HIS A 200 20.05 -12.77 14.16
CA HIS A 200 19.06 -11.86 13.61
C HIS A 200 17.73 -12.62 13.56
N GLU A 201 16.74 -12.15 14.31
CA GLU A 201 15.39 -12.69 14.25
C GLU A 201 14.90 -12.54 12.81
N SER A 202 14.39 -13.62 12.21
CA SER A 202 13.84 -13.55 10.85
C SER A 202 12.63 -12.64 10.80
N LEU A 203 12.39 -11.97 9.67
CA LEU A 203 11.19 -11.15 9.47
C LEU A 203 9.89 -11.91 9.78
N LYS A 204 9.86 -13.21 9.48
CA LYS A 204 8.70 -14.07 9.77
C LYS A 204 8.44 -14.22 11.27
N CYS A 205 9.48 -14.49 12.07
CA CYS A 205 9.35 -14.55 13.53
C CYS A 205 8.90 -13.21 14.10
N TYR A 206 9.50 -12.12 13.62
CA TYR A 206 9.17 -10.76 14.01
C TYR A 206 7.70 -10.42 13.78
N VAL A 207 7.19 -10.71 12.58
CA VAL A 207 5.77 -10.50 12.21
C VAL A 207 4.84 -11.37 13.06
N MET A 208 5.20 -12.63 13.33
CA MET A 208 4.40 -13.51 14.19
C MET A 208 4.31 -13.02 15.65
N GLY A 209 5.26 -12.19 16.08
CA GLY A 209 5.26 -11.55 17.40
C GLY A 209 4.39 -10.30 17.51
N PHE A 210 3.75 -9.84 16.43
CA PHE A 210 2.94 -8.62 16.45
C PHE A 210 1.69 -8.77 17.32
N ASP A 211 1.44 -7.75 18.14
CA ASP A 211 0.11 -7.53 18.69
C ASP A 211 -0.87 -7.05 17.59
N PRO A 212 -2.19 -7.22 17.78
CA PRO A 212 -3.18 -6.83 16.78
C PRO A 212 -3.10 -5.35 16.36
N GLU A 213 -2.72 -4.44 17.26
CA GLU A 213 -2.61 -3.02 16.91
C GLU A 213 -1.41 -2.76 16.01
N THR A 214 -0.25 -3.39 16.30
CA THR A 214 0.94 -3.26 15.47
C THR A 214 0.74 -3.87 14.08
N LEU A 215 0.05 -5.02 14.01
CA LEU A 215 -0.33 -5.62 12.73
C LEU A 215 -1.24 -4.67 11.93
N GLN A 216 -2.27 -4.11 12.57
CA GLN A 216 -3.16 -3.15 11.94
C GLN A 216 -2.42 -1.89 11.48
N ARG A 217 -1.49 -1.35 12.28
CA ARG A 217 -0.68 -0.18 11.89
C ARG A 217 0.16 -0.45 10.65
N CYS A 218 0.76 -1.64 10.53
CA CYS A 218 1.58 -2.00 9.36
C CYS A 218 0.71 -2.27 8.11
N ALA A 219 -0.52 -2.75 8.28
CA ALA A 219 -1.43 -3.02 7.18
C ALA A 219 -2.26 -1.80 6.74
N LYS A 220 -2.31 -0.73 7.54
CA LYS A 220 -3.09 0.48 7.26
C LYS A 220 -2.41 1.34 6.19
N LEU A 221 -3.15 1.62 5.11
CA LEU A 221 -2.79 2.61 4.10
C LEU A 221 -2.78 4.01 4.74
N ARG A 222 -1.74 4.81 4.50
CA ARG A 222 -1.57 6.11 5.18
C ARG A 222 -2.48 7.19 4.62
N SER A 223 -2.79 7.12 3.32
CA SER A 223 -3.49 8.15 2.57
C SER A 223 -4.85 7.71 2.03
N LYS A 224 -5.78 8.65 1.89
CA LYS A 224 -7.07 8.41 1.22
C LYS A 224 -6.89 8.18 -0.28
N GLU A 225 -5.87 8.80 -0.85
CA GLU A 225 -5.43 8.64 -2.23
C GLU A 225 -5.07 7.18 -2.52
N ALA A 226 -4.28 6.53 -1.64
CA ALA A 226 -3.94 5.11 -1.79
C ALA A 226 -5.17 4.18 -1.70
N VAL A 227 -6.13 4.51 -0.83
CA VAL A 227 -7.39 3.75 -0.72
C VAL A 227 -8.19 3.86 -2.02
N SER A 228 -8.43 5.08 -2.50
CA SER A 228 -9.13 5.36 -3.76
C SER A 228 -8.45 4.67 -4.95
N LEU A 229 -7.12 4.72 -5.01
CA LEU A 229 -6.33 4.10 -6.06
C LEU A 229 -6.54 2.58 -6.13
N ILE A 230 -6.52 1.88 -4.99
CA ILE A 230 -6.77 0.43 -4.95
C ILE A 230 -8.21 0.13 -5.36
N GLU A 231 -9.18 0.90 -4.89
CA GLU A 231 -10.59 0.74 -5.26
C GLU A 231 -10.79 0.92 -6.77
N ASN A 232 -10.26 2.00 -7.33
CA ASN A 232 -10.36 2.32 -8.76
C ASN A 232 -9.63 1.31 -9.64
N HIS A 233 -8.42 0.90 -9.25
CA HIS A 233 -7.67 -0.13 -9.98
C HIS A 233 -8.38 -1.49 -9.93
N SER A 234 -8.89 -1.89 -8.76
CA SER A 234 -9.64 -3.14 -8.61
C SER A 234 -10.95 -3.10 -9.38
N HIS A 235 -11.65 -1.96 -9.38
CA HIS A 235 -12.85 -1.76 -10.17
C HIS A 235 -12.55 -1.81 -11.67
N ALA A 236 -11.45 -1.22 -12.14
CA ALA A 236 -11.05 -1.30 -13.53
C ALA A 236 -10.69 -2.73 -13.97
N LEU A 237 -10.10 -3.53 -13.07
CA LEU A 237 -9.67 -4.89 -13.36
C LEU A 237 -10.83 -5.90 -13.31
N PHE A 238 -11.70 -5.80 -12.30
CA PHE A 238 -12.78 -6.75 -12.01
C PHE A 238 -14.18 -6.22 -12.35
N GLY A 239 -14.37 -4.97 -12.74
CA GLY A 239 -15.69 -4.38 -13.04
C GLY A 239 -16.30 -4.87 -14.35
N ASP A 240 -17.64 -4.97 -14.39
CA ASP A 240 -18.36 -5.33 -15.62
C ASP A 240 -18.28 -4.22 -16.69
N GLU A 241 -18.29 -4.60 -17.96
CA GLU A 241 -18.13 -3.68 -19.09
C GLU A 241 -19.33 -2.73 -19.24
N LYS A 242 -20.51 -3.11 -18.73
CA LYS A 242 -21.75 -2.32 -18.87
C LYS A 242 -22.04 -1.43 -17.66
N THR A 243 -21.72 -1.88 -16.45
CA THR A 243 -22.06 -1.16 -15.21
C THR A 243 -20.84 -0.69 -14.42
N GLY A 244 -19.63 -1.17 -14.72
CA GLY A 244 -18.43 -0.98 -13.90
C GLY A 244 -18.47 -1.77 -12.58
N LEU A 245 -19.65 -2.09 -12.06
CA LEU A 245 -19.83 -2.79 -10.80
C LEU A 245 -19.58 -4.30 -10.94
N VAL A 246 -19.12 -4.94 -9.85
CA VAL A 246 -19.04 -6.40 -9.75
C VAL A 246 -20.39 -6.93 -9.27
N GLU A 247 -21.43 -6.81 -10.10
CA GLU A 247 -22.80 -7.19 -9.70
C GLU A 247 -23.09 -8.68 -9.87
N THR A 248 -22.38 -9.36 -10.78
CA THR A 248 -22.59 -10.79 -11.05
C THR A 248 -21.44 -11.63 -10.50
N ASP A 249 -21.76 -12.55 -9.58
CA ASP A 249 -20.82 -13.57 -9.06
C ASP A 249 -20.58 -14.65 -10.11
N GLU A 250 -19.99 -14.25 -11.24
CA GLU A 250 -19.68 -15.14 -12.35
C GLU A 250 -18.55 -16.10 -11.96
N VAL A 251 -18.74 -17.39 -12.25
CA VAL A 251 -17.71 -18.40 -12.05
C VAL A 251 -16.72 -18.35 -13.21
N ILE A 252 -15.48 -17.98 -12.91
CA ILE A 252 -14.38 -17.91 -13.87
C ILE A 252 -13.60 -19.22 -13.82
N LEU A 253 -13.44 -19.85 -14.99
CA LEU A 253 -12.51 -20.95 -15.17
C LEU A 253 -11.10 -20.39 -15.36
N THR A 254 -10.10 -20.89 -14.64
CA THR A 254 -8.73 -20.34 -14.69
C THR A 254 -7.67 -21.43 -14.47
N SER A 255 -6.39 -21.07 -14.58
CA SER A 255 -5.25 -21.91 -14.23
C SER A 255 -4.60 -21.43 -12.93
N PHE A 256 -3.94 -22.33 -12.18
CA PHE A 256 -3.15 -21.93 -11.02
C PHE A 256 -2.01 -20.97 -11.42
N SER A 257 -1.44 -21.12 -12.62
CA SER A 257 -0.45 -20.20 -13.16
C SER A 257 -0.99 -18.77 -13.31
N SER A 258 -2.22 -18.61 -13.78
CA SER A 258 -2.88 -17.31 -13.88
C SER A 258 -3.22 -16.72 -12.51
N LEU A 259 -3.66 -17.55 -11.56
CA LEU A 259 -3.88 -17.11 -10.18
C LEU A 259 -2.57 -16.65 -9.53
N LYS A 260 -1.49 -17.43 -9.67
CA LYS A 260 -0.15 -17.08 -9.20
C LYS A 260 0.29 -15.74 -9.79
N ARG A 261 0.22 -15.57 -11.12
CA ARG A 261 0.56 -14.32 -11.81
C ARG A 261 -0.18 -13.12 -11.22
N LEU A 262 -1.49 -13.27 -10.99
CA LEU A 262 -2.36 -12.21 -10.50
C LEU A 262 -2.07 -11.85 -9.04
N VAL A 263 -1.89 -12.86 -8.18
CA VAL A 263 -1.55 -12.68 -6.76
C VAL A 263 -0.15 -12.09 -6.59
N SER A 264 0.84 -12.57 -7.34
CA SER A 264 2.20 -12.02 -7.34
C SER A 264 2.23 -10.56 -7.83
N GLU A 265 1.42 -10.21 -8.83
CA GLU A 265 1.25 -8.81 -9.23
C GLU A 265 0.68 -7.95 -8.10
N ALA A 266 -0.37 -8.43 -7.44
CA ALA A 266 -1.00 -7.71 -6.35
C ALA A 266 -0.01 -7.41 -5.21
N VAL A 267 0.79 -8.40 -4.82
CA VAL A 267 1.84 -8.22 -3.80
C VAL A 267 2.89 -7.19 -4.24
N ALA A 268 3.34 -7.25 -5.50
CA ALA A 268 4.27 -6.26 -6.05
C ALA A 268 3.64 -4.86 -6.08
N PHE A 269 2.38 -4.76 -6.48
CA PHE A 269 1.61 -3.52 -6.50
C PHE A 269 1.52 -2.89 -5.11
N GLY A 270 1.18 -3.68 -4.09
CA GLY A 270 1.16 -3.21 -2.70
C GLY A 270 2.52 -2.73 -2.21
N THR A 271 3.60 -3.43 -2.59
CA THR A 271 4.97 -3.03 -2.28
C THR A 271 5.32 -1.67 -2.92
N PHE A 272 5.01 -1.49 -4.20
CA PHE A 272 5.27 -0.24 -4.92
C PHE A 272 4.38 0.91 -4.46
N LEU A 273 3.14 0.61 -4.06
CA LEU A 273 2.23 1.59 -3.49
C LEU A 273 2.79 2.16 -2.18
N TRP A 274 3.36 1.32 -1.31
CA TRP A 274 4.02 1.77 -0.09
C TRP A 274 5.16 2.76 -0.39
N ASP A 275 6.05 2.40 -1.33
CA ASP A 275 7.18 3.25 -1.75
C ASP A 275 6.69 4.57 -2.38
N THR A 276 5.67 4.50 -3.22
CA THR A 276 5.09 5.65 -3.92
C THR A 276 4.42 6.61 -2.95
N GLU A 277 3.67 6.09 -1.98
CA GLU A 277 3.02 6.89 -0.96
C GLU A 277 4.05 7.56 -0.04
N GLU A 278 5.17 6.90 0.28
CA GLU A 278 6.26 7.53 1.06
C GLU A 278 6.91 8.67 0.26
N TYR A 279 7.18 8.43 -1.03
CA TYR A 279 7.76 9.44 -1.90
C TYR A 279 6.85 10.66 -2.06
N ILE A 280 5.56 10.44 -2.34
CA ILE A 280 4.62 11.54 -2.56
C ILE A 280 4.33 12.30 -1.27
N ASP A 281 4.23 11.64 -0.11
CA ASP A 281 4.02 12.33 1.17
C ASP A 281 5.14 13.35 1.47
N SER A 282 6.35 13.11 0.96
CA SER A 282 7.48 14.05 1.09
C SER A 282 7.34 15.33 0.23
N VAL A 283 6.54 15.28 -0.85
CA VAL A 283 6.37 16.37 -1.82
C VAL A 283 5.01 17.06 -1.70
N TYR A 284 3.96 16.27 -1.43
CA TYR A 284 2.58 16.68 -1.29
C TYR A 284 2.04 16.20 0.06
N LYS A 285 1.31 17.06 0.78
CA LYS A 285 0.63 16.63 2.01
C LYS A 285 -0.55 15.73 1.65
N LEU A 286 -0.38 14.42 1.80
CA LEU A 286 -1.45 13.45 1.58
C LEU A 286 -2.52 13.55 2.66
N LYS A 287 -3.76 13.21 2.33
CA LYS A 287 -4.85 13.22 3.32
C LYS A 287 -4.77 11.96 4.16
N GLU A 288 -4.53 12.13 5.45
CA GLU A 288 -4.55 11.02 6.40
C GLU A 288 -5.82 10.18 6.26
N ASN A 289 -5.61 8.88 6.15
CA ASN A 289 -6.66 7.88 6.28
C ASN A 289 -6.95 7.68 7.78
N LYS A 290 -8.04 8.30 8.28
CA LYS A 290 -8.43 8.22 9.69
C LYS A 290 -9.13 6.92 10.00
#